data_AF-A0A1F9CF46-F1
#
_entry.id   AF-A0A1F9CF46-F1
#
_cell.length_a   1.000
_cell.length_b   1.000
_cell.length_c   1.000
_cell.angle_alpha   90.00
_cell.angle_beta   90.00
_cell.angle_gamma   90.00
#
_symmetry.space_group_name_H-M   'P 1'
#
loop_
_entity.id
_entity.type
_entity.pdbx_description
1 polymer ?
#
loop_
_entity_poly.entity_id
_entity_poly.type
_entity_poly.pdbx_seq_one_letter_code
_entity_poly.pdbx_strand_id
1 'polypeptide(L)'
;MYELKYDEQKCLSCKTQACLVKCQYIDIDKESAKREILKIAHGEDSFVLRDCVTCYACEEYCPCNNHPYYLIVEKQEALDIPPLPRPIIQRGINMGIPFRGEPQIEQINGKALLMGVFSDLMFLIQGRLFEGLPVISTDPRKMFHYFCQLMYLHFARSSIIKERLPKIIKTIAEHDVTELVCFHDECYGTYASYCPSVGMEVPFTPIHLFEYLYNRLLELKNEIKPVKLKVAYQRPCSSRLSPDKHRFVQAIFDLIGAEAVKREYVDENALCCGGTIQGQRREGSRKRAADVQRRNIEDMKNAGADVCVFNCPACYSTLGKMVAGSGIKPVFMSDLCRLAIGESPAGWR
;
A
#
# COMPACT_ATOMS: atom_id res chain seq x y z
N MET A 1 -18.79 -3.74 -18.33
CA MET A 1 -18.50 -4.01 -16.90
C MET A 1 -17.02 -4.35 -16.81
N TYR A 2 -16.28 -3.86 -15.82
CA TYR A 2 -14.84 -4.14 -15.73
C TYR A 2 -14.60 -5.56 -15.22
N GLU A 3 -13.80 -6.34 -15.96
CA GLU A 3 -13.53 -7.76 -15.66
C GLU A 3 -12.02 -7.97 -15.48
N LEU A 4 -11.66 -8.82 -14.52
CA LEU A 4 -10.26 -9.15 -14.29
C LEU A 4 -9.67 -9.90 -15.48
N LYS A 5 -8.55 -9.40 -15.99
CA LYS A 5 -7.75 -10.04 -17.03
C LYS A 5 -6.94 -11.18 -16.40
N TYR A 6 -7.57 -12.35 -16.30
CA TYR A 6 -6.96 -13.56 -15.78
C TYR A 6 -6.88 -14.63 -16.87
N ASP A 7 -5.74 -15.32 -16.96
CA ASP A 7 -5.50 -16.39 -17.94
C ASP A 7 -5.14 -17.70 -17.24
N GLU A 8 -6.04 -18.67 -17.27
CA GLU A 8 -5.83 -19.99 -16.65
C GLU A 8 -4.63 -20.75 -17.25
N GLN A 9 -4.33 -20.57 -18.53
CA GLN A 9 -3.23 -21.27 -19.20
C GLN A 9 -1.87 -20.87 -18.62
N LYS A 10 -1.74 -19.63 -18.15
CA LYS A 10 -0.55 -19.19 -17.41
C LYS A 10 -0.38 -19.95 -16.09
N CYS A 11 -1.47 -20.25 -15.39
CA CYS A 11 -1.42 -21.03 -14.15
C CYS A 11 -1.14 -22.52 -14.41
N LEU A 12 -1.70 -23.10 -15.48
CA LEU A 12 -1.43 -24.48 -15.90
C LEU A 12 0.04 -24.70 -16.29
N SER A 13 0.65 -23.71 -16.96
CA SER A 13 2.04 -23.75 -17.42
C SER A 13 3.07 -23.25 -16.39
N CYS A 14 2.62 -22.58 -15.33
CA CYS A 14 3.50 -22.09 -14.27
C CYS A 14 4.22 -23.26 -13.58
N LYS A 15 5.55 -23.11 -13.38
CA LYS A 15 6.41 -24.15 -12.81
C LYS A 15 6.66 -24.01 -11.32
N THR A 16 6.30 -22.88 -10.70
CA THR A 16 6.68 -22.56 -9.32
C THR A 16 5.48 -22.41 -8.40
N GLN A 17 4.35 -21.92 -8.91
CA GLN A 17 3.18 -21.55 -8.09
C GLN A 17 3.57 -20.62 -6.93
N ALA A 18 4.59 -19.77 -7.15
CA ALA A 18 5.18 -18.92 -6.12
C ALA A 18 4.15 -18.00 -5.45
N CYS A 19 3.07 -17.63 -6.15
CA CYS A 19 1.96 -16.87 -5.60
C CYS A 19 1.35 -17.50 -4.32
N LEU A 20 1.26 -18.83 -4.23
CA LEU A 20 0.74 -19.51 -3.03
C LEU A 20 1.84 -20.20 -2.23
N VAL A 21 2.84 -20.81 -2.89
CA VAL A 21 3.95 -21.51 -2.21
C VAL A 21 4.75 -20.59 -1.31
N LYS A 22 4.91 -19.31 -1.67
CA LYS A 22 5.63 -18.32 -0.86
C LYS A 22 4.73 -17.61 0.17
N CYS A 23 3.49 -18.05 0.37
CA CYS A 23 2.60 -17.41 1.34
C CYS A 23 3.17 -17.55 2.75
N GLN A 24 3.41 -16.42 3.44
CA GLN A 24 3.93 -16.42 4.82
C GLN A 24 2.89 -16.83 5.88
N TYR A 25 1.63 -17.07 5.48
CA TYR A 25 0.50 -17.27 6.40
C TYR A 25 -0.26 -18.58 6.14
N ILE A 26 0.04 -19.27 5.04
CA ILE A 26 -0.57 -20.51 4.60
C ILE A 26 0.58 -21.41 4.14
N ASP A 27 0.78 -22.54 4.83
CA ASP A 27 1.73 -23.55 4.40
C ASP A 27 1.07 -24.43 3.34
N ILE A 28 1.68 -24.49 2.15
CA ILE A 28 1.11 -25.16 0.98
C ILE A 28 2.24 -25.62 0.05
N ASP A 29 2.23 -26.92 -0.27
CA ASP A 29 3.17 -27.48 -1.24
C ASP A 29 2.80 -27.05 -2.68
N LYS A 30 3.73 -27.23 -3.61
CA LYS A 30 3.57 -26.79 -5.00
C LYS A 30 2.38 -27.45 -5.73
N GLU A 31 2.16 -28.75 -5.53
CA GLU A 31 1.09 -29.46 -6.24
C GLU A 31 -0.28 -29.05 -5.70
N SER A 32 -0.39 -28.92 -4.37
CA SER A 32 -1.58 -28.35 -3.74
C SER A 32 -1.81 -26.90 -4.17
N ALA A 33 -0.76 -26.07 -4.24
CA ALA A 33 -0.86 -24.69 -4.69
C ALA A 33 -1.38 -24.58 -6.13
N LYS A 34 -0.93 -25.46 -7.03
CA LYS A 34 -1.43 -25.51 -8.42
C LYS A 34 -2.90 -25.89 -8.46
N ARG A 35 -3.30 -26.92 -7.72
CA ARG A 35 -4.70 -27.36 -7.65
C ARG A 35 -5.61 -26.26 -7.08
N GLU A 36 -5.22 -25.65 -5.96
CA GLU A 36 -6.06 -24.65 -5.29
C GLU A 36 -6.21 -23.36 -6.10
N ILE A 37 -5.17 -22.85 -6.77
CA ILE A 37 -5.33 -21.64 -7.60
C ILE A 37 -6.25 -21.89 -8.81
N LEU A 38 -6.23 -23.09 -9.39
CA LEU A 38 -7.12 -23.47 -10.49
C LEU A 38 -8.57 -23.63 -10.01
N LYS A 39 -8.78 -24.29 -8.85
CA LYS A 39 -10.10 -24.34 -8.20
C LYS A 39 -10.69 -22.95 -8.00
N ILE A 40 -9.89 -22.02 -7.48
CA ILE A 40 -10.30 -20.61 -7.31
C ILE A 40 -10.67 -20.00 -8.66
N ALA A 41 -9.85 -20.20 -9.71
CA ALA A 41 -10.14 -19.69 -11.06
C ALA A 41 -11.50 -20.19 -11.58
N HIS A 42 -11.80 -21.47 -11.37
CA HIS A 42 -13.07 -22.12 -11.73
C HIS A 42 -14.26 -21.69 -10.86
N GLY A 43 -14.04 -20.87 -9.84
CA GLY A 43 -15.09 -20.41 -8.93
C GLY A 43 -15.47 -21.42 -7.84
N GLU A 44 -14.61 -22.42 -7.63
CA GLU A 44 -14.78 -23.38 -6.54
C GLU A 44 -14.23 -22.84 -5.22
N ASP A 45 -14.72 -23.43 -4.13
CA ASP A 45 -14.23 -23.15 -2.80
C ASP A 45 -12.81 -23.70 -2.57
N SER A 46 -12.00 -22.94 -1.84
CA SER A 46 -10.63 -23.27 -1.47
C SER A 46 -10.31 -22.75 -0.07
N PHE A 47 -9.52 -23.51 0.68
CA PHE A 47 -9.05 -23.07 2.00
C PHE A 47 -8.23 -21.77 1.91
N VAL A 48 -7.57 -21.52 0.78
CA VAL A 48 -6.83 -20.27 0.50
C VAL A 48 -7.76 -19.06 0.61
N LEU A 49 -9.00 -19.15 0.13
CA LEU A 49 -9.97 -18.05 0.20
C LEU A 49 -10.34 -17.73 1.66
N ARG A 50 -10.36 -18.72 2.54
CA ARG A 50 -10.72 -18.57 3.96
C ARG A 50 -9.54 -18.12 4.83
N ASP A 51 -8.35 -18.60 4.52
CA ASP A 51 -7.14 -18.36 5.32
C ASP A 51 -6.33 -17.13 4.86
N CYS A 52 -6.66 -16.55 3.71
CA CYS A 52 -6.01 -15.37 3.16
C CYS A 52 -6.03 -14.20 4.16
N VAL A 53 -4.83 -13.68 4.47
CA VAL A 53 -4.66 -12.51 5.36
C VAL A 53 -4.75 -11.17 4.63
N THR A 54 -5.05 -11.18 3.33
CA THR A 54 -5.17 -9.98 2.48
C THR A 54 -3.89 -9.13 2.38
N CYS A 55 -2.72 -9.74 2.28
CA CYS A 55 -1.43 -9.03 2.33
C CYS A 55 -0.87 -8.59 0.96
N TYR A 56 -1.60 -8.78 -0.14
CA TYR A 56 -1.17 -8.51 -1.52
C TYR A 56 0.05 -9.33 -2.02
N ALA A 57 0.72 -10.12 -1.18
CA ALA A 57 2.01 -10.71 -1.53
C ALA A 57 1.97 -11.70 -2.70
N CYS A 58 0.87 -12.43 -2.87
CA CYS A 58 0.72 -13.33 -4.01
C CYS A 58 0.69 -12.59 -5.36
N GLU A 59 0.30 -11.31 -5.36
CA GLU A 59 0.34 -10.43 -6.54
C GLU A 59 1.77 -10.19 -7.00
N GLU A 60 2.66 -9.84 -6.06
CA GLU A 60 4.10 -9.64 -6.30
C GLU A 60 4.81 -10.96 -6.67
N TYR A 61 4.47 -12.05 -6.00
CA TYR A 61 5.16 -13.34 -6.19
C TYR A 61 4.77 -14.06 -7.49
N CYS A 62 3.72 -13.61 -8.19
CA CYS A 62 3.25 -14.29 -9.39
C CYS A 62 4.24 -14.09 -10.56
N PRO A 63 4.99 -15.12 -10.99
CA PRO A 63 5.97 -14.95 -12.08
C PRO A 63 5.28 -14.74 -13.44
N CYS A 64 3.98 -15.02 -13.53
CA CYS A 64 3.20 -14.93 -14.75
C CYS A 64 2.44 -13.60 -14.89
N ASN A 65 2.53 -12.71 -13.89
CA ASN A 65 1.73 -11.49 -13.80
C ASN A 65 0.24 -11.75 -14.10
N ASN A 66 -0.33 -12.72 -13.38
CA ASN A 66 -1.67 -13.25 -13.63
C ASN A 66 -2.65 -12.92 -12.50
N HIS A 67 -2.40 -11.83 -11.79
CA HIS A 67 -3.31 -11.24 -10.81
C HIS A 67 -3.96 -12.19 -9.78
N PRO A 68 -3.21 -13.11 -9.15
CA PRO A 68 -3.80 -14.12 -8.25
C PRO A 68 -4.45 -13.49 -7.03
N TYR A 69 -3.98 -12.33 -6.57
CA TYR A 69 -4.60 -11.66 -5.43
C TYR A 69 -5.97 -11.09 -5.80
N TYR A 70 -6.07 -10.39 -6.92
CA TYR A 70 -7.35 -9.85 -7.39
C TYR A 70 -8.35 -10.97 -7.68
N LEU A 71 -7.88 -12.09 -8.24
CA LEU A 71 -8.71 -13.29 -8.41
C LEU A 71 -9.25 -13.78 -7.05
N ILE A 72 -8.40 -13.94 -6.04
CA ILE A 72 -8.82 -14.37 -4.69
C ILE A 72 -9.90 -13.44 -4.14
N VAL A 73 -9.73 -12.12 -4.28
CA VAL A 73 -10.70 -11.12 -3.78
C VAL A 73 -12.04 -11.23 -4.51
N GLU A 74 -12.04 -11.34 -5.85
CA GLU A 74 -13.27 -11.49 -6.64
C GLU A 74 -14.01 -12.78 -6.31
N LYS A 75 -13.29 -13.88 -6.10
CA LYS A 75 -13.89 -15.17 -5.73
C LYS A 75 -14.36 -15.20 -4.28
N GLN A 76 -13.66 -14.52 -3.37
CA GLN A 76 -14.15 -14.30 -2.01
C GLN A 76 -15.49 -13.54 -2.00
N GLU A 77 -15.64 -12.56 -2.91
CA GLU A 77 -16.87 -11.81 -3.06
C GLU A 77 -17.99 -12.67 -3.66
N ALA A 78 -17.73 -13.37 -4.76
CA ALA A 78 -18.70 -14.20 -5.47
C ALA A 78 -19.25 -15.35 -4.61
N LEU A 79 -18.42 -15.92 -3.73
CA LEU A 79 -18.80 -17.00 -2.82
C LEU A 79 -19.30 -16.51 -1.44
N ASP A 80 -19.40 -15.20 -1.23
CA ASP A 80 -19.75 -14.57 0.07
C ASP A 80 -18.92 -15.10 1.26
N ILE A 81 -17.61 -15.20 1.05
CA ILE A 81 -16.62 -15.56 2.08
C ILE A 81 -15.68 -14.39 2.42
N PRO A 82 -16.18 -13.20 2.81
CA PRO A 82 -15.30 -12.08 3.05
C PRO A 82 -14.33 -12.32 4.22
N PRO A 83 -13.09 -11.82 4.17
CA PRO A 83 -12.11 -11.99 5.24
C PRO A 83 -12.53 -11.29 6.55
N LEU A 84 -13.28 -10.19 6.45
CA LEU A 84 -13.76 -9.41 7.60
C LEU A 84 -15.23 -9.73 7.97
N PRO A 85 -15.63 -9.44 9.22
CA PRO A 85 -17.03 -9.41 9.63
C PRO A 85 -17.86 -8.38 8.85
N ARG A 86 -19.10 -8.73 8.50
CA ARG A 86 -20.03 -7.87 7.73
C ARG A 86 -20.20 -6.45 8.32
N PRO A 87 -20.32 -6.24 9.64
CA PRO A 87 -20.44 -4.88 10.20
C PRO A 87 -19.23 -3.98 9.91
N ILE A 88 -18.01 -4.55 9.90
CA ILE A 88 -16.79 -3.80 9.59
C ILE A 88 -16.79 -3.41 8.11
N ILE A 89 -17.17 -4.35 7.23
CA ILE A 89 -17.28 -4.11 5.78
C ILE A 89 -18.30 -3.00 5.50
N GLN A 90 -19.50 -3.09 6.07
CA GLN A 90 -20.54 -2.10 5.85
C GLN A 90 -20.11 -0.71 6.33
N ARG A 91 -19.48 -0.62 7.51
CA ARG A 91 -18.96 0.64 8.03
C ARG A 91 -17.91 1.23 7.09
N GLY A 92 -16.99 0.41 6.59
CA GLY A 92 -15.95 0.88 5.67
C GLY A 92 -16.50 1.33 4.32
N ILE A 93 -17.45 0.59 3.73
CA ILE A 93 -18.13 0.99 2.49
C ILE A 93 -18.85 2.32 2.64
N ASN A 94 -19.54 2.51 3.77
CA ASN A 94 -20.28 3.74 4.07
C ASN A 94 -19.34 4.93 4.30
N MET A 95 -18.19 4.69 4.94
CA MET A 95 -17.18 5.73 5.17
C MET A 95 -16.60 6.26 3.87
N GLY A 96 -16.43 5.40 2.86
CA GLY A 96 -15.91 5.79 1.55
C GLY A 96 -16.93 6.42 0.60
N ILE A 97 -18.15 6.74 1.08
CA ILE A 97 -19.13 7.51 0.30
C ILE A 97 -18.79 8.99 0.43
N PRO A 98 -18.56 9.71 -0.67
CA PRO A 98 -18.35 11.15 -0.61
C PRO A 98 -19.51 11.85 0.10
N PHE A 99 -19.20 12.62 1.14
CA PHE A 99 -20.18 13.31 1.97
C PHE A 99 -20.14 14.82 1.67
N ARG A 100 -21.32 15.43 1.51
CA ARG A 100 -21.54 16.88 1.32
C ARG A 100 -20.99 17.50 0.04
N GLY A 101 -21.82 17.57 -1.00
CA GLY A 101 -21.63 18.40 -2.20
C GLY A 101 -20.42 18.03 -3.05
N GLU A 102 -20.35 18.51 -4.29
CA GLU A 102 -19.23 18.20 -5.20
C GLU A 102 -17.93 18.93 -4.78
N PRO A 103 -16.75 18.40 -5.15
CA PRO A 103 -15.48 19.05 -4.87
C PRO A 103 -15.29 20.26 -5.78
N GLN A 104 -14.50 21.23 -5.34
CA GLN A 104 -14.07 22.32 -6.21
C GLN A 104 -13.00 21.81 -7.17
N ILE A 105 -13.21 22.04 -8.46
CA ILE A 105 -12.27 21.70 -9.52
C ILE A 105 -11.48 22.95 -9.89
N GLU A 106 -10.16 22.91 -9.65
CA GLU A 106 -9.20 23.93 -10.05
C GLU A 106 -8.28 23.34 -11.13
N GLN A 107 -8.03 24.11 -12.20
CA GLN A 107 -7.18 23.67 -13.31
C GLN A 107 -5.71 23.73 -12.89
N ILE A 108 -5.02 22.60 -12.93
CA ILE A 108 -3.60 22.47 -12.56
C ILE A 108 -2.71 22.49 -13.80
N ASN A 109 -3.16 21.89 -14.92
CA ASN A 109 -2.45 21.81 -16.21
C ASN A 109 -1.02 21.27 -16.06
N GLY A 110 -0.85 20.14 -15.35
CA GLY A 110 0.48 19.61 -15.07
C GLY A 110 0.54 18.59 -13.94
N LYS A 111 1.64 18.63 -13.20
CA LYS A 111 1.92 17.72 -12.08
C LYS A 111 1.19 18.14 -10.82
N ALA A 112 0.56 17.19 -10.12
CA ALA A 112 -0.11 17.44 -8.85
C ALA A 112 0.11 16.30 -7.85
N LEU A 113 -0.03 16.61 -6.57
CA LEU A 113 -0.02 15.62 -5.48
C LEU A 113 -1.44 15.24 -5.07
N LEU A 114 -1.69 13.94 -4.96
CA LEU A 114 -2.93 13.38 -4.43
C LEU A 114 -2.71 12.82 -3.02
N MET A 115 -3.39 13.41 -2.04
CA MET A 115 -3.45 12.90 -0.65
C MET A 115 -4.52 11.82 -0.45
N GLY A 116 -5.45 11.65 -1.39
CA GLY A 116 -6.57 10.73 -1.26
C GLY A 116 -7.42 11.10 -0.05
N VAL A 117 -7.47 10.22 0.95
CA VAL A 117 -8.23 10.42 2.21
C VAL A 117 -7.37 10.85 3.40
N PHE A 118 -6.12 11.26 3.15
CA PHE A 118 -5.14 11.53 4.21
C PHE A 118 -4.89 13.04 4.46
N SER A 119 -5.91 13.89 4.36
CA SER A 119 -5.78 15.34 4.60
C SER A 119 -5.28 15.70 6.00
N ASP A 120 -5.54 14.86 7.01
CA ASP A 120 -5.02 15.08 8.37
C ASP A 120 -3.48 14.94 8.43
N LEU A 121 -2.86 14.46 7.35
CA LEU A 121 -1.42 14.28 7.20
C LEU A 121 -0.78 15.31 6.26
N MET A 122 -1.44 16.43 5.96
CA MET A 122 -0.88 17.51 5.14
C MET A 122 0.47 18.02 5.66
N PHE A 123 0.73 17.92 6.97
CA PHE A 123 2.02 18.26 7.56
C PHE A 123 3.19 17.37 7.07
N LEU A 124 2.92 16.26 6.39
CA LEU A 124 3.94 15.39 5.80
C LEU A 124 4.36 15.81 4.38
N ILE A 125 3.61 16.71 3.75
CA ILE A 125 3.84 17.18 2.37
C ILE A 125 4.14 18.68 2.31
N GLN A 126 5.03 19.13 3.18
CA GLN A 126 5.43 20.54 3.32
C GLN A 126 6.95 20.71 3.24
N GLY A 127 7.41 21.95 3.16
CA GLY A 127 8.84 22.27 3.07
C GLY A 127 9.38 22.14 1.65
N ARG A 128 10.71 22.24 1.50
CA ARG A 128 11.38 22.33 0.19
C ARG A 128 11.21 21.10 -0.68
N LEU A 129 10.93 19.94 -0.08
CA LEU A 129 10.63 18.71 -0.82
C LEU A 129 9.32 18.78 -1.62
N PHE A 130 8.40 19.68 -1.30
CA PHE A 130 7.09 19.79 -1.95
C PHE A 130 6.83 21.22 -2.46
N GLU A 131 7.83 22.09 -2.39
CA GLU A 131 7.73 23.46 -2.86
C GLU A 131 7.36 23.51 -4.34
N GLY A 132 6.32 24.29 -4.66
CA GLY A 132 5.81 24.43 -6.02
C GLY A 132 5.01 23.25 -6.55
N LEU A 133 4.72 22.21 -5.74
CA LEU A 133 3.84 21.10 -6.14
C LEU A 133 2.39 21.38 -5.71
N PRO A 134 1.45 21.63 -6.64
CA PRO A 134 0.04 21.78 -6.30
C PRO A 134 -0.54 20.50 -5.70
N VAL A 135 -1.47 20.64 -4.75
CA VAL A 135 -2.15 19.51 -4.10
C VAL A 135 -3.60 19.47 -4.57
N ILE A 136 -4.07 18.31 -5.03
CA ILE A 136 -5.47 18.12 -5.41
C ILE A 136 -6.32 18.13 -4.14
N SER A 137 -7.01 19.27 -3.96
CA SER A 137 -7.92 19.57 -2.87
C SER A 137 -7.25 19.47 -1.48
N THR A 138 -7.42 20.52 -0.67
CA THR A 138 -6.98 20.54 0.73
C THR A 138 -8.17 20.48 1.70
N ASP A 139 -9.41 20.39 1.19
CA ASP A 139 -10.62 20.36 2.02
C ASP A 139 -10.85 18.95 2.58
N PRO A 140 -10.65 18.71 3.90
CA PRO A 140 -10.83 17.39 4.50
C PRO A 140 -12.23 16.81 4.30
N ARG A 141 -13.24 17.66 4.05
CA ARG A 141 -14.63 17.23 3.84
C ARG A 141 -14.87 16.68 2.45
N LYS A 142 -13.98 16.95 1.48
CA LYS A 142 -14.12 16.59 0.07
C LYS A 142 -13.20 15.45 -0.37
N MET A 143 -12.29 15.02 0.49
CA MET A 143 -11.27 14.01 0.19
C MET A 143 -11.81 12.68 -0.34
N PHE A 144 -13.01 12.28 0.07
CA PHE A 144 -13.62 11.03 -0.39
C PHE A 144 -14.01 11.05 -1.89
N HIS A 145 -14.09 12.23 -2.52
CA HIS A 145 -14.19 12.34 -3.98
C HIS A 145 -12.91 11.90 -4.70
N TYR A 146 -11.78 11.82 -3.98
CA TYR A 146 -10.47 11.42 -4.49
C TYR A 146 -9.96 10.10 -3.87
N PHE A 147 -10.85 9.35 -3.22
CA PHE A 147 -10.49 8.12 -2.53
C PHE A 147 -10.26 6.98 -3.52
N CYS A 148 -9.06 6.41 -3.58
CA CYS A 148 -8.68 5.37 -4.55
C CYS A 148 -9.40 4.01 -4.41
N GLN A 149 -10.22 3.83 -3.36
CA GLN A 149 -11.05 2.65 -3.05
C GLN A 149 -10.31 1.32 -2.81
N LEU A 150 -8.99 1.25 -3.00
CA LEU A 150 -8.27 -0.03 -3.06
C LEU A 150 -8.31 -0.84 -1.76
N MET A 151 -8.45 -0.19 -0.61
CA MET A 151 -8.58 -0.89 0.67
C MET A 151 -9.75 -1.89 0.69
N TYR A 152 -10.75 -1.74 -0.20
CA TYR A 152 -11.86 -2.70 -0.32
C TYR A 152 -11.45 -4.07 -0.85
N LEU A 153 -10.23 -4.21 -1.39
CA LEU A 153 -9.64 -5.51 -1.62
C LEU A 153 -9.48 -6.31 -0.32
N HIS A 154 -9.18 -5.64 0.81
CA HIS A 154 -9.17 -6.29 2.13
C HIS A 154 -10.57 -6.74 2.59
N PHE A 155 -11.65 -6.30 1.93
CA PHE A 155 -13.03 -6.57 2.34
C PHE A 155 -13.72 -7.59 1.43
N ALA A 156 -13.03 -8.11 0.42
CA ALA A 156 -13.63 -8.86 -0.69
C ALA A 156 -14.77 -8.06 -1.36
N ARG A 157 -14.49 -6.81 -1.74
CA ARG A 157 -15.45 -5.89 -2.38
C ARG A 157 -14.83 -5.23 -3.61
N SER A 158 -14.41 -6.07 -4.56
CA SER A 158 -13.91 -5.61 -5.87
C SER A 158 -15.03 -4.94 -6.67
N SER A 159 -16.26 -5.42 -6.55
CA SER A 159 -17.44 -4.81 -7.20
C SER A 159 -17.59 -3.33 -6.88
N ILE A 160 -17.41 -2.95 -5.61
CA ILE A 160 -17.50 -1.55 -5.15
C ILE A 160 -16.38 -0.70 -5.76
N ILE A 161 -15.17 -1.24 -5.89
CA ILE A 161 -14.08 -0.53 -6.57
C ILE A 161 -14.46 -0.31 -8.04
N LYS A 162 -14.95 -1.35 -8.72
CA LYS A 162 -15.35 -1.30 -10.14
C LYS A 162 -16.50 -0.32 -10.40
N GLU A 163 -17.42 -0.19 -9.45
CA GLU A 163 -18.54 0.75 -9.49
C GLU A 163 -18.09 2.20 -9.31
N ARG A 164 -17.27 2.49 -8.29
CA ARG A 164 -17.00 3.86 -7.84
C ARG A 164 -15.78 4.50 -8.48
N LEU A 165 -14.72 3.71 -8.73
CA LEU A 165 -13.43 4.23 -9.17
C LEU A 165 -13.49 5.02 -10.50
N PRO A 166 -14.34 4.69 -11.50
CA PRO A 166 -14.45 5.49 -12.72
C PRO A 166 -14.85 6.95 -12.46
N LYS A 167 -15.78 7.20 -11.52
CA LYS A 167 -16.16 8.57 -11.14
C LYS A 167 -14.98 9.30 -10.51
N ILE A 168 -14.21 8.62 -9.66
CA ILE A 168 -13.04 9.21 -8.99
C ILE A 168 -11.92 9.53 -9.98
N ILE A 169 -11.63 8.63 -10.93
CA ILE A 169 -10.67 8.88 -12.00
C ILE A 169 -11.09 10.12 -12.81
N LYS A 170 -12.38 10.20 -13.16
CA LYS A 170 -12.92 11.38 -13.85
C LYS A 170 -12.75 12.66 -13.04
N THR A 171 -13.09 12.65 -11.75
CA THR A 171 -12.92 13.82 -10.87
C THR A 171 -11.46 14.27 -10.79
N ILE A 172 -10.50 13.35 -10.73
CA ILE A 172 -9.08 13.70 -10.77
C ILE A 172 -8.70 14.31 -12.13
N ALA A 173 -9.18 13.72 -13.23
CA ALA A 173 -8.90 14.19 -14.58
C ALA A 173 -9.48 15.58 -14.87
N GLU A 174 -10.60 15.96 -14.24
CA GLU A 174 -11.21 17.29 -14.38
C GLU A 174 -10.31 18.44 -13.89
N HIS A 175 -9.27 18.15 -13.09
CA HIS A 175 -8.21 19.10 -12.72
C HIS A 175 -7.16 19.34 -13.82
N ASP A 176 -7.27 18.67 -14.97
CA ASP A 176 -6.28 18.70 -16.06
C ASP A 176 -4.86 18.34 -15.59
N VAL A 177 -4.77 17.26 -14.80
CA VAL A 177 -3.51 16.73 -14.28
C VAL A 177 -2.91 15.76 -15.30
N THR A 178 -1.65 15.95 -15.66
CA THR A 178 -0.91 15.05 -16.56
C THR A 178 -0.07 14.02 -15.80
N GLU A 179 0.43 14.41 -14.63
CA GLU A 179 1.27 13.59 -13.74
C GLU A 179 0.74 13.65 -12.30
N LEU A 180 0.43 12.50 -11.70
CA LEU A 180 -0.21 12.41 -10.40
C LEU A 180 0.73 11.76 -9.35
N VAL A 181 1.34 12.58 -8.50
CA VAL A 181 2.13 12.11 -7.35
C VAL A 181 1.19 11.53 -6.30
N CYS A 182 1.23 10.21 -6.15
CA CYS A 182 0.39 9.47 -5.22
C CYS A 182 1.06 9.38 -3.85
N PHE A 183 0.49 10.03 -2.84
CA PHE A 183 1.04 10.05 -1.48
C PHE A 183 1.15 8.66 -0.83
N HIS A 184 0.20 7.77 -1.11
CA HIS A 184 0.12 6.43 -0.51
C HIS A 184 0.28 5.32 -1.56
N ASP A 185 0.89 4.18 -1.18
CA ASP A 185 1.12 3.06 -2.10
C ASP A 185 -0.18 2.52 -2.70
N GLU A 186 -1.29 2.47 -1.95
CA GLU A 186 -2.57 2.03 -2.52
C GLU A 186 -3.11 3.04 -3.54
N CYS A 187 -2.85 4.34 -3.39
CA CYS A 187 -3.22 5.30 -4.43
C CYS A 187 -2.45 5.02 -5.71
N TYR A 188 -1.13 4.80 -5.62
CA TYR A 188 -0.31 4.43 -6.78
C TYR A 188 -0.74 3.09 -7.38
N GLY A 189 -0.88 2.05 -6.54
CA GLY A 189 -1.26 0.69 -6.93
C GLY A 189 -2.64 0.62 -7.58
N THR A 190 -3.59 1.48 -7.19
CA THR A 190 -4.88 1.58 -7.88
C THR A 190 -4.68 1.87 -9.36
N TYR A 191 -3.91 2.91 -9.68
CA TYR A 191 -3.78 3.39 -11.05
C TYR A 191 -2.76 2.59 -11.87
N ALA A 192 -1.66 2.15 -11.23
CA ALA A 192 -0.56 1.46 -11.92
C ALA A 192 -0.70 -0.06 -11.98
N SER A 193 -1.48 -0.68 -11.08
CA SER A 193 -1.62 -2.15 -11.01
C SER A 193 -3.07 -2.61 -11.18
N TYR A 194 -3.97 -2.12 -10.33
CA TYR A 194 -5.36 -2.60 -10.33
C TYR A 194 -6.12 -2.19 -11.60
N CYS A 195 -6.11 -0.91 -11.98
CA CYS A 195 -6.82 -0.43 -13.17
C CYS A 195 -6.45 -1.21 -14.45
N PRO A 196 -5.16 -1.39 -14.81
CA PRO A 196 -4.76 -2.20 -15.95
C PRO A 196 -5.28 -3.65 -15.90
N SER A 197 -5.28 -4.25 -14.70
CA SER A 197 -5.73 -5.63 -14.48
C SER A 197 -7.20 -5.84 -14.79
N VAL A 198 -8.04 -4.80 -14.68
CA VAL A 198 -9.48 -4.88 -14.99
C VAL A 198 -9.87 -4.10 -16.26
N GLY A 199 -8.90 -3.58 -17.00
CA GLY A 199 -9.13 -2.81 -18.22
C GLY A 199 -9.70 -1.40 -18.00
N MET A 200 -9.44 -0.79 -16.85
CA MET A 200 -9.74 0.63 -16.61
C MET A 200 -8.63 1.52 -17.18
N GLU A 201 -9.03 2.55 -17.92
CA GLU A 201 -8.12 3.59 -18.39
C GLU A 201 -7.82 4.62 -17.30
N VAL A 202 -6.56 5.07 -17.25
CA VAL A 202 -6.09 6.12 -16.36
C VAL A 202 -5.56 7.26 -17.23
N PRO A 203 -6.21 8.45 -17.24
CA PRO A 203 -5.89 9.53 -18.18
C PRO A 203 -4.69 10.39 -17.76
N PHE A 204 -3.94 9.96 -16.74
CA PHE A 204 -2.78 10.65 -16.20
C PHE A 204 -1.69 9.63 -15.84
N THR A 205 -0.46 10.09 -15.72
CA THR A 205 0.68 9.24 -15.34
C THR A 205 0.81 9.20 -13.81
N PRO A 206 0.56 8.07 -13.13
CA PRO A 206 0.79 7.99 -11.69
C PRO A 206 2.29 7.98 -11.37
N ILE A 207 2.70 8.77 -10.37
CA ILE A 207 4.07 8.83 -9.84
C ILE A 207 4.05 8.36 -8.39
N HIS A 208 4.93 7.44 -8.03
CA HIS A 208 5.05 6.94 -6.66
C HIS A 208 5.71 8.00 -5.77
N LEU A 209 5.25 8.19 -4.52
CA LEU A 209 5.81 9.20 -3.61
C LEU A 209 7.34 9.07 -3.46
N PHE A 210 7.87 7.86 -3.32
CA PHE A 210 9.32 7.68 -3.17
C PHE A 210 10.12 8.01 -4.43
N GLU A 211 9.53 7.80 -5.62
CA GLU A 211 10.16 8.23 -6.87
C GLU A 211 10.24 9.77 -6.92
N TYR A 212 9.15 10.44 -6.57
CA TYR A 212 9.12 11.89 -6.45
C TYR A 212 10.14 12.41 -5.43
N LEU A 213 10.16 11.85 -4.21
CA LEU A 213 11.08 12.26 -3.14
C LEU A 213 12.54 12.06 -3.55
N TYR A 214 12.88 10.93 -4.17
CA TYR A 214 14.24 10.67 -4.62
C TYR A 214 14.69 11.70 -5.68
N ASN A 215 13.86 11.95 -6.70
CA ASN A 215 14.18 12.93 -7.74
C ASN A 215 14.32 14.35 -7.15
N ARG A 216 13.44 14.73 -6.22
CA ARG A 216 13.53 16.03 -5.55
C ARG A 216 14.77 16.15 -4.66
N LEU A 217 15.17 15.08 -3.97
CA LEU A 217 16.43 15.05 -3.21
C LEU A 217 17.66 15.20 -4.12
N LEU A 218 17.63 14.68 -5.36
CA LEU A 218 18.72 14.91 -6.32
C LEU A 218 18.86 16.38 -6.71
N GLU A 219 17.75 17.10 -6.86
CA GLU A 219 17.75 18.55 -7.10
C GLU A 219 18.30 19.33 -5.90
N LEU A 220 17.98 18.88 -4.68
CA LEU A 220 18.42 19.47 -3.42
C LEU A 220 19.71 18.84 -2.87
N LYS A 221 20.47 18.12 -3.69
CA LYS A 221 21.62 17.31 -3.25
C LYS A 221 22.65 18.11 -2.44
N ASN A 222 22.86 19.38 -2.79
CA ASN A 222 23.80 20.26 -2.10
C ASN A 222 23.35 20.68 -0.69
N GLU A 223 22.08 20.49 -0.35
CA GLU A 223 21.51 20.78 0.96
C GLU A 223 21.55 19.58 1.91
N ILE A 224 21.80 18.39 1.37
CA ILE A 224 21.76 17.13 2.12
C ILE A 224 22.89 17.09 3.14
N LYS A 225 22.50 16.93 4.40
CA LYS A 225 23.33 16.60 5.55
C LYS A 225 23.03 15.14 5.93
N PRO A 226 24.03 14.24 5.94
CA PRO A 226 23.83 12.85 6.30
C PRO A 226 23.12 12.71 7.65
N VAL A 227 22.01 11.96 7.67
CA VAL A 227 21.23 11.77 8.90
C VAL A 227 21.96 10.90 9.92
N LYS A 228 22.81 9.96 9.45
CA LYS A 228 23.61 9.03 10.28
C LYS A 228 22.77 8.24 11.30
N LEU A 229 21.57 7.83 10.88
CA LEU A 229 20.64 7.03 11.67
C LEU A 229 20.62 5.60 11.15
N LYS A 230 20.49 4.65 12.06
CA LYS A 230 20.17 3.26 11.75
C LYS A 230 18.67 3.13 11.49
N VAL A 231 18.30 2.80 10.27
CA VAL A 231 16.90 2.79 9.81
C VAL A 231 16.40 1.37 9.59
N ALA A 232 15.21 1.07 10.12
CA ALA A 232 14.42 -0.08 9.73
C ALA A 232 13.21 0.38 8.91
N TYR A 233 13.09 -0.06 7.65
CA TYR A 233 11.90 0.24 6.86
C TYR A 233 10.77 -0.75 7.19
N GLN A 234 9.62 -0.25 7.62
CA GLN A 234 8.39 -1.03 7.66
C GLN A 234 7.74 -1.01 6.29
N ARG A 235 8.11 -1.98 5.44
CA ARG A 235 7.48 -2.16 4.12
C ARG A 235 5.98 -2.47 4.31
N PRO A 236 5.06 -1.64 3.80
CA PRO A 236 3.64 -1.91 3.92
C PRO A 236 3.21 -2.94 2.89
N CYS A 237 2.14 -3.69 3.19
CA CYS A 237 1.60 -4.68 2.26
C CYS A 237 1.21 -4.06 0.91
N SER A 238 0.71 -2.82 0.90
CA SER A 238 0.30 -2.09 -0.30
C SER A 238 1.44 -1.82 -1.28
N SER A 239 2.69 -1.70 -0.81
CA SER A 239 3.87 -1.53 -1.69
C SER A 239 4.14 -2.75 -2.58
N ARG A 240 3.54 -3.91 -2.27
CA ARG A 240 3.63 -5.13 -3.09
C ARG A 240 2.85 -5.02 -4.40
N LEU A 241 2.01 -4.00 -4.55
CA LEU A 241 1.35 -3.65 -5.81
C LEU A 241 2.25 -2.81 -6.74
N SER A 242 3.43 -2.40 -6.26
CA SER A 242 4.41 -1.61 -7.00
C SER A 242 5.85 -2.03 -6.64
N PRO A 243 6.21 -3.32 -6.82
CA PRO A 243 7.51 -3.84 -6.39
C PRO A 243 8.69 -3.17 -7.13
N ASP A 244 8.48 -2.68 -8.35
CA ASP A 244 9.47 -1.93 -9.14
C ASP A 244 9.88 -0.60 -8.47
N LYS A 245 9.02 -0.05 -7.61
CA LYS A 245 9.29 1.19 -6.85
C LYS A 245 10.03 0.94 -5.54
N HIS A 246 10.12 -0.32 -5.08
CA HIS A 246 10.81 -0.67 -3.84
C HIS A 246 12.29 -0.25 -3.83
N ARG A 247 12.93 -0.23 -5.01
CA ARG A 247 14.31 0.26 -5.20
C ARG A 247 14.57 1.66 -4.65
N PHE A 248 13.55 2.52 -4.60
CA PHE A 248 13.70 3.89 -4.10
C PHE A 248 13.93 3.95 -2.59
N VAL A 249 13.58 2.90 -1.83
CA VAL A 249 13.85 2.84 -0.38
C VAL A 249 15.35 2.94 -0.13
N GLN A 250 16.12 2.01 -0.71
CA GLN A 250 17.57 2.00 -0.52
C GLN A 250 18.22 3.22 -1.17
N ALA A 251 17.76 3.62 -2.37
CA ALA A 251 18.31 4.79 -3.05
C ALA A 251 18.13 6.08 -2.25
N ILE A 252 16.99 6.26 -1.57
CA ILE A 252 16.77 7.38 -0.65
C ILE A 252 17.69 7.26 0.55
N PHE A 253 17.78 6.08 1.20
CA PHE A 253 18.64 5.88 2.36
C PHE A 253 20.11 6.19 2.06
N ASP A 254 20.63 5.71 0.93
CA ASP A 254 21.99 6.00 0.48
C ASP A 254 22.19 7.49 0.25
N LEU A 255 21.24 8.14 -0.43
CA LEU A 255 21.32 9.56 -0.78
C LEU A 255 21.32 10.46 0.46
N ILE A 256 20.55 10.10 1.49
CA ILE A 256 20.45 10.89 2.74
C ILE A 256 21.44 10.45 3.83
N GLY A 257 22.28 9.45 3.57
CA GLY A 257 23.25 8.92 4.53
C GLY A 257 22.61 8.25 5.74
N ALA A 258 21.54 7.49 5.52
CA ALA A 258 20.94 6.58 6.50
C ALA A 258 21.52 5.16 6.36
N GLU A 259 21.69 4.45 7.47
CA GLU A 259 22.22 3.08 7.48
C GLU A 259 21.07 2.07 7.65
N ALA A 260 20.69 1.37 6.59
CA ALA A 260 19.68 0.31 6.69
C ALA A 260 20.19 -0.86 7.53
N VAL A 261 19.49 -1.19 8.62
CA VAL A 261 19.89 -2.29 9.50
C VAL A 261 19.60 -3.66 8.87
N LYS A 262 20.48 -4.64 9.12
CA LYS A 262 20.27 -6.03 8.67
C LYS A 262 19.16 -6.69 9.47
N ARG A 263 18.12 -7.16 8.78
CA ARG A 263 16.88 -7.70 9.37
C ARG A 263 16.45 -9.00 8.71
N GLU A 264 15.66 -9.80 9.42
CA GLU A 264 14.98 -10.97 8.86
C GLU A 264 13.75 -10.56 8.03
N TYR A 265 12.93 -9.64 8.55
CA TYR A 265 11.64 -9.26 7.96
C TYR A 265 11.74 -7.94 7.19
N VAL A 266 12.45 -8.00 6.05
CA VAL A 266 12.66 -6.87 5.14
C VAL A 266 12.43 -7.29 3.68
N ASP A 267 12.31 -6.33 2.78
CA ASP A 267 12.15 -6.53 1.34
C ASP A 267 11.03 -7.51 0.99
N GLU A 268 11.34 -8.56 0.23
CA GLU A 268 10.37 -9.58 -0.16
C GLU A 268 9.80 -10.34 1.07
N ASN A 269 10.60 -10.52 2.12
CA ASN A 269 10.21 -11.22 3.35
C ASN A 269 9.51 -10.33 4.38
N ALA A 270 9.21 -9.07 4.05
CA ALA A 270 8.59 -8.13 4.98
C ALA A 270 7.21 -8.59 5.51
N LEU A 271 7.03 -8.45 6.82
CA LEU A 271 5.77 -8.76 7.50
C LEU A 271 4.75 -7.61 7.40
N CYS A 272 3.47 -7.97 7.33
CA CYS A 272 2.36 -7.02 7.43
C CYS A 272 2.35 -6.35 8.82
N CYS A 273 1.80 -5.12 8.93
CA CYS A 273 1.62 -4.47 10.22
C CYS A 273 0.61 -5.18 11.14
N GLY A 274 -0.18 -6.11 10.60
CA GLY A 274 -1.16 -6.90 11.34
C GLY A 274 -2.51 -6.23 11.58
N GLY A 275 -2.68 -4.95 11.18
CA GLY A 275 -3.90 -4.20 11.46
C GLY A 275 -5.16 -4.81 10.83
N THR A 276 -5.11 -5.17 9.54
CA THR A 276 -6.23 -5.85 8.86
C THR A 276 -6.41 -7.28 9.37
N ILE A 277 -5.31 -7.99 9.66
CA ILE A 277 -5.31 -9.35 10.23
C ILE A 277 -6.10 -9.39 11.53
N GLN A 278 -5.89 -8.42 12.42
CA GLN A 278 -6.57 -8.35 13.72
C GLN A 278 -8.10 -8.27 13.60
N GLY A 279 -8.60 -7.67 12.52
CA GLY A 279 -10.03 -7.51 12.24
C GLY A 279 -10.68 -8.69 11.54
N GLN A 280 -9.92 -9.71 11.13
CA GLN A 280 -10.45 -10.84 10.37
C GLN A 280 -11.40 -11.70 11.20
N ARG A 281 -12.40 -12.29 10.53
CA ARG A 281 -13.37 -13.21 11.16
C ARG A 281 -12.72 -14.52 11.61
N ARG A 282 -11.56 -14.86 11.04
CA ARG A 282 -10.86 -16.11 11.26
C ARG A 282 -10.55 -16.30 12.74
N GLU A 283 -10.79 -17.51 13.24
CA GLU A 283 -10.42 -17.84 14.61
C GLU A 283 -8.91 -17.61 14.85
N GLY A 284 -8.58 -17.04 16.00
CA GLY A 284 -7.19 -16.70 16.35
C GLY A 284 -6.60 -15.52 15.57
N SER A 285 -7.39 -14.77 14.79
CA SER A 285 -6.91 -13.61 14.01
C SER A 285 -6.16 -12.57 14.86
N ARG A 286 -6.67 -12.26 16.05
CA ARG A 286 -6.01 -11.37 17.02
C ARG A 286 -4.67 -11.92 17.51
N LYS A 287 -4.59 -13.23 17.82
CA LYS A 287 -3.35 -13.89 18.24
C LYS A 287 -2.31 -13.88 17.12
N ARG A 288 -2.75 -14.16 15.89
CA ARG A 288 -1.91 -14.09 14.68
C ARG A 288 -1.38 -12.67 14.46
N ALA A 289 -2.24 -11.66 14.55
CA ALA A 289 -1.82 -10.26 14.42
C ALA A 289 -0.78 -9.86 15.48
N ALA A 290 -1.02 -10.21 16.75
CA ALA A 290 -0.09 -9.94 17.83
C ALA A 290 1.27 -10.63 17.64
N ASP A 291 1.28 -11.88 17.16
CA ASP A 291 2.53 -12.58 16.86
C ASP A 291 3.32 -11.92 15.72
N VAL A 292 2.64 -11.54 14.63
CA VAL A 292 3.28 -10.84 13.50
C VAL A 292 3.86 -9.51 13.95
N GLN A 293 3.12 -8.74 14.74
CA GLN A 293 3.58 -7.46 15.29
C GLN A 293 4.78 -7.64 16.20
N ARG A 294 4.74 -8.63 17.11
CA ARG A 294 5.84 -8.96 18.03
C ARG A 294 7.11 -9.32 17.28
N ARG A 295 7.06 -10.27 16.33
CA ARG A 295 8.21 -10.70 15.51
C ARG A 295 8.84 -9.52 14.77
N ASN A 296 8.01 -8.66 14.21
CA ASN A 296 8.47 -7.50 13.45
C ASN A 296 9.19 -6.47 14.34
N ILE A 297 8.64 -6.16 15.51
CA ILE A 297 9.25 -5.21 16.46
C ILE A 297 10.53 -5.80 17.07
N GLU A 298 10.52 -7.07 17.47
CA GLU A 298 11.71 -7.76 18.00
C GLU A 298 12.85 -7.77 16.97
N ASP A 299 12.55 -8.05 15.70
CA ASP A 299 13.52 -8.01 14.60
C ASP A 299 14.13 -6.60 14.43
N MET A 300 13.30 -5.54 14.40
CA MET A 300 13.80 -4.15 14.36
C MET A 300 14.69 -3.81 15.55
N LYS A 301 14.29 -4.22 16.76
CA LYS A 301 15.02 -3.95 18.00
C LYS A 301 16.35 -4.69 18.06
N ASN A 302 16.34 -5.99 17.74
CA ASN A 302 17.54 -6.83 17.73
C ASN A 302 18.54 -6.38 16.66
N ALA A 303 18.07 -5.83 15.55
CA ALA A 303 18.90 -5.23 14.52
C ALA A 303 19.49 -3.85 14.93
N GLY A 304 19.07 -3.28 16.06
CA GLY A 304 19.60 -2.03 16.59
C GLY A 304 19.17 -0.78 15.80
N ALA A 305 17.94 -0.76 15.29
CA ALA A 305 17.40 0.40 14.59
C ALA A 305 17.16 1.58 15.55
N ASP A 306 17.62 2.78 15.17
CA ASP A 306 17.30 4.02 15.88
C ASP A 306 15.88 4.48 15.52
N VAL A 307 15.52 4.30 14.24
CA VAL A 307 14.23 4.73 13.70
C VAL A 307 13.56 3.66 12.85
N CYS A 308 12.23 3.62 12.88
CA CYS A 308 11.42 2.81 11.99
C CYS A 308 10.71 3.72 10.98
N VAL A 309 11.01 3.52 9.70
CA VAL A 309 10.52 4.36 8.61
C VAL A 309 9.22 3.77 8.06
N PHE A 310 8.18 4.60 7.98
CA PHE A 310 6.87 4.28 7.44
C PHE A 310 6.56 5.13 6.20
N ASN A 311 5.70 4.62 5.34
CA ASN A 311 5.01 5.39 4.30
C ASN A 311 3.50 5.19 4.31
N CYS A 312 3.01 4.07 4.86
CA CYS A 312 1.59 3.81 5.01
C CYS A 312 1.06 4.37 6.35
N PRO A 313 0.10 5.32 6.33
CA PRO A 313 -0.55 5.84 7.53
C PRO A 313 -1.22 4.78 8.42
N ALA A 314 -1.80 3.74 7.80
CA ALA A 314 -2.41 2.64 8.53
C ALA A 314 -1.36 1.78 9.26
N CYS A 315 -0.19 1.56 8.64
CA CYS A 315 0.93 0.87 9.30
C CYS A 315 1.47 1.69 10.46
N TYR A 316 1.64 3.01 10.28
CA TYR A 316 2.06 3.91 11.36
C TYR A 316 1.07 3.90 12.53
N SER A 317 -0.24 4.01 12.25
CA SER A 317 -1.29 3.94 13.29
C SER A 317 -1.31 2.61 14.04
N THR A 318 -0.95 1.51 13.36
CA THR A 318 -0.96 0.17 13.94
C THR A 318 0.28 -0.11 14.78
N LEU A 319 1.47 0.20 14.25
CA LEU A 319 2.75 -0.20 14.85
C LEU A 319 3.47 0.95 15.56
N GLY A 320 3.21 2.21 15.22
CA GLY A 320 4.03 3.35 15.63
C GLY A 320 4.18 3.48 17.15
N LYS A 321 3.09 3.29 17.91
CA LYS A 321 3.16 3.29 19.39
C LYS A 321 3.96 2.11 19.95
N MET A 322 3.86 0.93 19.33
CA MET A 322 4.58 -0.27 19.77
C MET A 322 6.08 -0.14 19.46
N VAL A 323 6.41 0.40 18.29
CA VAL A 323 7.77 0.77 17.87
C VAL A 323 8.36 1.78 18.86
N ALA A 324 7.66 2.88 19.15
CA ALA A 324 8.09 3.87 20.14
C ALA A 324 8.31 3.25 21.54
N GLY A 325 7.38 2.39 21.99
CA GLY A 325 7.50 1.68 23.27
C GLY A 325 8.68 0.69 23.34
N SER A 326 9.27 0.33 22.20
CA SER A 326 10.46 -0.53 22.13
C SER A 326 11.79 0.25 22.12
N GLY A 327 11.74 1.57 22.16
CA GLY A 327 12.91 2.46 22.12
C GLY A 327 13.32 2.90 20.71
N ILE A 328 12.52 2.60 19.68
CA ILE A 328 12.78 2.96 18.28
C ILE A 328 11.86 4.12 17.90
N LYS A 329 12.37 5.17 17.23
CA LYS A 329 11.53 6.32 16.85
C LYS A 329 10.74 6.01 15.56
N PRO A 330 9.40 6.00 15.56
CA PRO A 330 8.64 5.88 14.32
C PRO A 330 8.69 7.20 13.55
N VAL A 331 8.95 7.15 12.23
CA VAL A 331 9.05 8.33 11.36
C VAL A 331 8.46 8.03 9.99
N PHE A 332 7.90 9.04 9.31
CA PHE A 332 7.55 8.90 7.88
C PHE A 332 8.78 9.13 7.00
N MET A 333 8.84 8.45 5.84
CA MET A 333 9.93 8.65 4.87
C MET A 333 10.07 10.12 4.46
N SER A 334 8.96 10.83 4.24
CA SER A 334 8.99 12.25 3.86
C SER A 334 9.68 13.11 4.93
N ASP A 335 9.38 12.90 6.21
CA ASP A 335 10.03 13.61 7.30
C ASP A 335 11.51 13.23 7.46
N LEU A 336 11.87 11.96 7.24
CA LEU A 336 13.27 11.53 7.21
C LEU A 336 14.06 12.26 6.10
N CYS A 337 13.47 12.39 4.91
CA CYS A 337 14.06 13.15 3.81
C CYS A 337 14.18 14.65 4.16
N ARG A 338 13.18 15.23 4.84
CA ARG A 338 13.19 16.65 5.26
C ARG A 338 14.29 16.93 6.29
N LEU A 339 14.52 15.99 7.20
CA LEU A 339 15.63 16.06 8.16
C LEU A 339 16.98 16.08 7.46
N ALA A 340 17.13 15.27 6.43
CA ALA A 340 18.36 15.22 5.64
C ALA A 340 18.69 16.57 5.00
N ILE A 341 17.69 17.34 4.57
CA ILE A 341 17.93 18.70 4.01
C ILE A 341 17.98 19.79 5.10
N GLY A 342 17.99 19.43 6.39
CA GLY A 342 18.15 20.35 7.51
C GLY A 342 16.86 21.03 7.97
N GLU A 343 15.68 20.52 7.59
CA GLU A 343 14.41 20.95 8.19
C GLU A 343 14.17 20.24 9.53
N SER A 344 13.23 20.74 10.32
CA SER A 344 12.81 20.14 11.60
C SER A 344 11.34 19.73 11.56
N PRO A 345 11.01 18.51 11.13
CA PRO A 345 9.66 17.99 11.17
C PRO A 345 9.05 17.98 12.58
N ALA A 346 7.73 18.11 12.64
CA ALA A 346 6.99 18.04 13.90
C ALA A 346 7.22 16.68 14.58
N GLY A 347 7.52 16.67 15.87
CA GLY A 347 7.81 15.45 16.63
C GLY A 347 9.23 14.90 16.50
N TRP A 348 10.12 15.58 15.75
CA TRP A 348 11.54 15.19 15.71
C TRP A 348 12.33 15.55 16.98
N ARG A 349 11.84 16.50 17.79
CA ARG A 349 12.46 16.86 19.07
C ARG A 349 12.50 15.72 20.07
#